data_AF-A0A7Y8M1D5-F1
#
_entry.id   AF-A0A7Y8M1D5-F1
#
_cell.length_a   1.000
_cell.length_b   1.000
_cell.length_c   1.000
_cell.angle_alpha   90.00
_cell.angle_beta   90.00
_cell.angle_gamma   90.00
#
_symmetry.space_group_name_H-M   'P 1'
#
loop_
_entity.id
_entity.type
_entity.pdbx_description
1 polymer ?
#
loop_
_entity_poly.entity_id
_entity_poly.type
_entity_poly.pdbx_seq_one_letter_code
_entity_poly.pdbx_strand_id
1 'polypeptide(L)'
;MSEHEEIIRKAFAKYIEDKHPTGSLASVVQLLAAGTLSPDDFNAAIAHDYAFYREGLLDLVLYLIEFCIEDHQLSHEELLAVRTVKRLLHINEGDLYGLRRREIQGLMCREIDRILSDENVDDVEALHQARLQEVFDLGYDQYRELARASFDRVIDEKIRSIASSGSAAAERARQLYDHVLALDTVFRLSDSQKELLFGQPQRADEQPSSLSG
;
A
#
# COMPACT_ATOMS: atom_id res chain seq x y z
N MET A 1 11.84 -25.10 -10.50
CA MET A 1 11.99 -23.70 -10.13
C MET A 1 10.59 -23.14 -10.04
N SER A 2 10.18 -22.73 -8.85
CA SER A 2 8.85 -22.14 -8.62
C SER A 2 8.77 -20.75 -9.26
N GLU A 3 7.56 -20.21 -9.39
CA GLU A 3 7.36 -18.88 -9.96
C GLU A 3 7.89 -17.78 -9.03
N HIS A 4 7.65 -17.86 -7.72
CA HIS A 4 8.24 -16.95 -6.74
C HIS A 4 9.78 -16.97 -6.72
N GLU A 5 10.44 -18.12 -6.95
CA GLU A 5 11.90 -18.18 -7.08
C GLU A 5 12.39 -17.34 -8.27
N GLU A 6 11.68 -17.40 -9.39
CA GLU A 6 12.02 -16.61 -10.58
C GLU A 6 11.79 -15.10 -10.35
N ILE A 7 10.73 -14.72 -9.62
CA ILE A 7 10.48 -13.34 -9.21
C ILE A 7 11.65 -12.80 -8.39
N ILE A 8 12.10 -13.54 -7.38
CA ILE A 8 13.26 -13.18 -6.54
C ILE A 8 14.50 -12.97 -7.43
N ARG A 9 14.79 -13.92 -8.32
CA ARG A 9 15.97 -13.85 -9.19
C ARG A 9 15.95 -12.63 -10.08
N LYS A 10 14.81 -12.35 -10.74
CA LYS A 10 14.64 -11.17 -11.60
C LYS A 10 14.80 -9.86 -10.83
N ALA A 11 14.12 -9.75 -9.68
CA ALA A 11 14.20 -8.56 -8.84
C ALA A 11 15.65 -8.26 -8.42
N PHE A 12 16.38 -9.27 -7.94
CA PHE A 12 17.75 -9.04 -7.47
C PHE A 12 18.79 -8.96 -8.57
N ALA A 13 18.56 -9.56 -9.75
CA ALA A 13 19.37 -9.27 -10.93
C ALA A 13 19.26 -7.78 -11.31
N LYS A 14 18.02 -7.26 -11.35
CA LYS A 14 17.76 -5.84 -11.59
C LYS A 14 18.36 -4.94 -10.50
N TYR A 15 18.28 -5.35 -9.22
CA TYR A 15 18.90 -4.62 -8.11
C TYR A 15 20.42 -4.46 -8.29
N ILE A 16 21.13 -5.50 -8.74
CA ILE A 16 22.58 -5.44 -8.99
C ILE A 16 22.90 -4.40 -10.06
N GLU A 17 22.11 -4.36 -11.13
CA GLU A 17 22.25 -3.39 -12.22
C GLU A 17 21.97 -1.96 -11.75
N ASP A 18 20.91 -1.75 -10.97
CA ASP A 18 20.46 -0.41 -10.56
C ASP A 18 21.29 0.18 -9.42
N LYS A 19 21.74 -0.64 -8.46
CA LYS A 19 22.28 -0.17 -7.18
C LYS A 19 23.76 -0.47 -6.97
N HIS A 20 24.36 -1.36 -7.75
CA HIS A 20 25.77 -1.76 -7.64
C HIS A 20 26.22 -2.03 -6.18
N PRO A 21 25.58 -2.99 -5.47
CA PRO A 21 25.90 -3.26 -4.07
C PRO A 21 27.36 -3.67 -3.89
N THR A 22 27.92 -3.37 -2.72
CA THR A 22 29.31 -3.69 -2.36
C THR A 22 29.39 -4.45 -1.04
N GLY A 23 30.55 -5.07 -0.78
CA GLY A 23 30.81 -5.79 0.48
C GLY A 23 29.90 -7.02 0.67
N SER A 24 29.62 -7.38 1.93
CA SER A 24 28.82 -8.56 2.28
C SER A 24 27.39 -8.50 1.73
N LEU A 25 26.82 -7.30 1.60
CA LEU A 25 25.50 -7.13 1.00
C LEU A 25 25.50 -7.58 -0.48
N ALA A 26 26.58 -7.30 -1.22
CA ALA A 26 26.71 -7.74 -2.61
C ALA A 26 26.68 -9.27 -2.72
N SER A 27 27.34 -9.98 -1.80
CA SER A 27 27.33 -11.44 -1.77
C SER A 27 25.93 -12.00 -1.56
N VAL A 28 25.17 -11.42 -0.61
CA VAL A 28 23.78 -11.83 -0.36
C VAL A 28 22.90 -11.58 -1.59
N VAL A 29 23.01 -10.41 -2.22
CA VAL A 29 22.23 -10.08 -3.42
C VAL A 29 22.59 -11.01 -4.58
N GLN A 30 23.86 -11.35 -4.78
CA GLN A 30 24.29 -12.29 -5.81
C GLN A 30 23.69 -13.68 -5.60
N LEU A 31 23.65 -14.16 -4.35
CA LEU A 31 23.04 -15.44 -4.00
C LEU A 31 21.52 -15.44 -4.21
N LEU A 32 20.84 -14.32 -3.92
CA LEU A 32 19.43 -14.13 -4.21
C LEU A 32 19.16 -14.13 -5.72
N ALA A 33 19.95 -13.39 -6.51
CA ALA A 33 19.84 -13.34 -7.97
C ALA A 33 20.12 -14.71 -8.63
N ALA A 34 21.00 -15.51 -8.03
CA ALA A 34 21.27 -16.90 -8.44
C ALA A 34 20.16 -17.88 -8.00
N GLY A 35 19.31 -17.51 -7.03
CA GLY A 35 18.31 -18.40 -6.43
C GLY A 35 18.92 -19.48 -5.54
N THR A 36 20.11 -19.24 -5.00
CA THR A 36 20.88 -20.25 -4.22
C THR A 36 21.09 -19.86 -2.77
N LEU A 37 20.54 -18.73 -2.30
CA LEU A 37 20.71 -18.29 -0.92
C LEU A 37 20.07 -19.30 0.05
N SER A 38 20.90 -19.96 0.87
CA SER A 38 20.44 -20.74 2.03
C SER A 38 20.63 -19.95 3.34
N PRO A 39 19.98 -20.37 4.45
CA PRO A 39 20.24 -19.80 5.77
C PRO A 39 21.72 -19.88 6.19
N ASP A 40 22.42 -20.95 5.81
CA ASP A 40 23.84 -21.12 6.12
C ASP A 40 24.70 -20.13 5.34
N ASP A 41 24.40 -19.91 4.06
CA ASP A 41 25.10 -18.92 3.24
C ASP A 41 24.86 -17.49 3.76
N PHE A 42 23.62 -17.18 4.16
CA PHE A 42 23.28 -15.89 4.77
C PHE A 42 24.08 -15.66 6.06
N ASN A 43 24.10 -16.65 6.95
CA ASN A 43 24.86 -16.57 8.19
C ASN A 43 26.36 -16.44 7.93
N ALA A 44 26.91 -17.17 6.97
CA ALA A 44 28.31 -17.04 6.59
C ALA A 44 28.63 -15.63 6.05
N ALA A 45 27.70 -15.00 5.32
CA ALA A 45 27.90 -13.68 4.73
C ALA A 45 27.75 -12.52 5.74
N ILE A 46 26.82 -12.61 6.71
CA ILE A 46 26.39 -11.46 7.51
C ILE A 46 26.42 -11.67 9.04
N ALA A 47 26.54 -12.91 9.56
CA ALA A 47 26.29 -13.18 11.00
C ALA A 47 27.11 -12.34 11.99
N HIS A 48 28.32 -11.91 11.63
CA HIS A 48 29.18 -11.15 12.55
C HIS A 48 28.85 -9.65 12.58
N ASP A 49 28.15 -9.15 11.55
CA ASP A 49 27.89 -7.73 11.32
C ASP A 49 26.41 -7.45 10.99
N TYR A 50 25.49 -8.32 11.42
CA TYR A 50 24.06 -8.20 11.10
C TYR A 50 23.48 -6.83 11.45
N ALA A 51 23.85 -6.27 12.62
CA ALA A 51 23.41 -4.95 13.03
C ALA A 51 23.87 -3.83 12.08
N PHE A 52 25.07 -3.97 11.50
CA PHE A 52 25.62 -3.03 10.54
C PHE A 52 24.90 -3.11 9.18
N TYR A 53 24.52 -4.33 8.75
CA TYR A 53 23.86 -4.55 7.47
C TYR A 53 22.33 -4.46 7.52
N ARG A 54 21.73 -4.39 8.71
CA ARG A 54 20.27 -4.45 8.91
C ARG A 54 19.50 -3.48 8.03
N GLU A 55 19.97 -2.24 7.93
CA GLU A 55 19.35 -1.23 7.08
C GLU A 55 19.38 -1.61 5.59
N GLY A 56 20.54 -2.06 5.11
CA GLY A 56 20.67 -2.53 3.73
C GLY A 56 19.81 -3.76 3.43
N LEU A 57 19.62 -4.66 4.40
CA LEU A 57 18.73 -5.81 4.25
C LEU A 57 17.26 -5.41 4.16
N LEU A 58 16.83 -4.39 4.90
CA LEU A 58 15.50 -3.83 4.76
C LEU A 58 15.30 -3.17 3.39
N ASP A 59 16.34 -2.51 2.87
CA ASP A 59 16.29 -1.91 1.53
C ASP A 59 16.14 -2.98 0.44
N LEU A 60 16.75 -4.17 0.62
CA LEU A 60 16.54 -5.31 -0.30
C LEU A 60 15.08 -5.77 -0.31
N VAL A 61 14.46 -5.89 0.87
CA VAL A 61 13.05 -6.29 0.97
C VAL A 61 12.15 -5.22 0.36
N LEU A 62 12.37 -3.94 0.66
CA LEU A 62 11.59 -2.86 0.06
C LEU A 62 11.71 -2.81 -1.45
N TYR A 63 12.92 -3.02 -1.98
CA TYR A 63 13.11 -3.04 -3.43
C TYR A 63 12.34 -4.19 -4.07
N LEU A 64 12.35 -5.38 -3.46
CA LEU A 64 11.54 -6.50 -3.95
C LEU A 64 10.04 -6.16 -3.91
N ILE A 65 9.56 -5.52 -2.85
CA ILE A 65 8.16 -5.09 -2.77
C ILE A 65 7.85 -4.07 -3.87
N GLU A 66 8.71 -3.07 -4.07
CA GLU A 66 8.54 -2.07 -5.14
C GLU A 66 8.50 -2.72 -6.53
N PHE A 67 9.35 -3.72 -6.76
CA PHE A 67 9.35 -4.52 -7.98
C PHE A 67 8.03 -5.28 -8.18
N CYS A 68 7.49 -5.89 -7.12
CA CYS A 68 6.23 -6.65 -7.17
C CYS A 68 4.97 -5.79 -7.25
N ILE A 69 5.02 -4.49 -6.97
CA ILE A 69 3.86 -3.59 -7.11
C ILE A 69 3.94 -2.73 -8.37
N GLU A 70 4.96 -2.91 -9.22
CA GLU A 70 5.19 -2.07 -10.40
C GLU A 70 4.06 -2.15 -11.43
N ASP A 71 3.44 -3.33 -11.58
CA ASP A 71 2.26 -3.55 -12.41
C ASP A 71 0.94 -3.27 -11.68
N HIS A 72 1.04 -2.82 -10.43
CA HIS A 72 -0.03 -2.54 -9.50
C HIS A 72 -0.95 -3.74 -9.19
N GLN A 73 -0.43 -4.95 -9.28
CA GLN A 73 -1.14 -6.17 -8.88
C GLN A 73 -0.21 -7.03 -8.05
N LEU A 74 -0.54 -7.25 -6.78
CA LEU A 74 0.19 -8.24 -5.98
C LEU A 74 -0.40 -9.62 -6.20
N SER A 75 0.29 -10.51 -6.90
CA SER A 75 -0.07 -11.92 -7.05
C SER A 75 0.27 -12.74 -5.80
N HIS A 76 -0.24 -13.97 -5.73
CA HIS A 76 0.10 -14.89 -4.64
C HIS A 76 1.60 -15.25 -4.64
N GLU A 77 2.19 -15.45 -5.81
CA GLU A 77 3.61 -15.81 -5.94
C GLU A 77 4.53 -14.65 -5.52
N GLU A 78 4.14 -13.40 -5.76
CA GLU A 78 4.89 -12.23 -5.28
C GLU A 78 4.85 -12.10 -3.77
N LEU A 79 3.69 -12.37 -3.15
CA LEU A 79 3.59 -12.41 -1.69
C LEU A 79 4.47 -13.53 -1.11
N LEU A 80 4.50 -14.71 -1.76
CA LEU A 80 5.39 -15.80 -1.38
C LEU A 80 6.86 -15.43 -1.57
N ALA A 81 7.22 -14.71 -2.63
CA ALA A 81 8.57 -14.21 -2.87
C ALA A 81 9.02 -13.28 -1.74
N VAL A 82 8.20 -12.28 -1.40
CA VAL A 82 8.49 -11.32 -0.32
C VAL A 82 8.63 -12.04 1.02
N ARG A 83 7.68 -12.93 1.37
CA ARG A 83 7.75 -13.74 2.61
C ARG A 83 9.01 -14.58 2.68
N THR A 84 9.38 -15.21 1.56
CA THR A 84 10.57 -16.07 1.48
C THR A 84 11.84 -15.26 1.75
N VAL A 85 11.98 -14.10 1.11
CA VAL A 85 13.15 -13.23 1.30
C VAL A 85 13.19 -12.67 2.71
N LYS A 86 12.08 -12.18 3.27
CA LYS A 86 12.03 -11.70 4.66
C LYS A 86 12.51 -12.77 5.64
N ARG A 87 12.05 -14.01 5.46
CA ARG A 87 12.47 -15.14 6.29
C ARG A 87 13.97 -15.45 6.14
N LEU A 88 14.50 -15.47 4.92
CA LEU A 88 15.92 -15.72 4.67
C LEU A 88 16.83 -14.64 5.28
N LEU A 89 16.36 -13.39 5.28
CA LEU A 89 17.11 -12.23 5.78
C LEU A 89 16.83 -11.93 7.27
N HIS A 90 16.06 -12.78 7.96
CA HIS A 90 15.64 -12.60 9.36
C HIS A 90 14.94 -11.26 9.66
N ILE A 91 14.17 -10.76 8.69
CA ILE A 91 13.32 -9.58 8.85
C ILE A 91 11.99 -10.02 9.46
N ASN A 92 11.66 -9.45 10.62
CA ASN A 92 10.47 -9.79 11.39
C ASN A 92 9.32 -8.79 11.13
N GLU A 93 8.13 -9.18 11.57
CA GLU A 93 6.94 -8.32 11.55
C GLU A 93 7.22 -6.97 12.23
N GLY A 94 6.83 -5.88 11.58
CA GLY A 94 7.04 -4.52 12.08
C GLY A 94 8.45 -3.95 11.87
N ASP A 95 9.45 -4.73 11.44
CA ASP A 95 10.80 -4.21 11.18
C ASP A 95 10.81 -3.18 10.05
N LEU A 96 10.05 -3.47 8.98
CA LEU A 96 9.82 -2.55 7.86
C LEU A 96 9.15 -1.26 8.35
N TYR A 97 8.01 -1.37 9.03
CA TYR A 97 7.28 -0.20 9.54
C TYR A 97 8.14 0.63 10.51
N GLY A 98 8.92 0.00 11.38
CA GLY A 98 9.73 0.67 12.39
C GLY A 98 10.90 1.49 11.81
N LEU A 99 11.56 1.01 10.75
CA LEU A 99 12.76 1.65 10.19
C LEU A 99 12.57 2.30 8.83
N ARG A 100 11.48 1.98 8.12
CA ARG A 100 11.22 2.44 6.75
C ARG A 100 9.81 2.98 6.56
N ARG A 101 9.27 3.58 7.62
CA ARG A 101 7.90 4.12 7.64
C ARG A 101 7.63 5.08 6.47
N ARG A 102 8.58 5.94 6.13
CA ARG A 102 8.39 6.98 5.09
C ARG A 102 8.31 6.37 3.70
N GLU A 103 9.16 5.40 3.42
CA GLU A 103 9.23 4.66 2.17
C GLU A 103 7.94 3.87 1.95
N ILE A 104 7.50 3.15 2.99
CA ILE A 104 6.22 2.43 2.98
C ILE A 104 5.06 3.39 2.78
N GLN A 105 5.05 4.53 3.47
CA GLN A 105 4.02 5.55 3.28
C GLN A 105 4.00 6.04 1.83
N GLY A 106 5.15 6.33 1.23
CA GLY A 106 5.24 6.75 -0.16
C GLY A 106 4.67 5.70 -1.13
N LEU A 107 5.05 4.43 -0.95
CA LEU A 107 4.54 3.31 -1.75
C LEU A 107 3.01 3.17 -1.60
N MET A 108 2.53 3.17 -0.37
CA MET A 108 1.10 3.10 -0.08
C MET A 108 0.31 4.27 -0.65
N CYS A 109 0.82 5.49 -0.52
CA CYS A 109 0.17 6.66 -1.08
C CYS A 109 -0.03 6.50 -2.59
N ARG A 110 1.01 6.07 -3.33
CA ARG A 110 0.91 5.83 -4.78
C ARG A 110 -0.16 4.80 -5.12
N GLU A 111 -0.21 3.70 -4.38
CA GLU A 111 -1.19 2.64 -4.63
C GLU A 111 -2.62 3.06 -4.29
N ILE A 112 -2.83 3.75 -3.16
CA ILE A 112 -4.15 4.27 -2.76
C ILE A 112 -4.63 5.32 -3.75
N ASP A 113 -3.74 6.22 -4.18
CA ASP A 113 -4.07 7.25 -5.16
C ASP A 113 -4.55 6.63 -6.47
N ARG A 114 -3.94 5.51 -6.88
CA ARG A 114 -4.35 4.75 -8.07
C ARG A 114 -5.71 4.09 -7.88
N ILE A 115 -5.90 3.34 -6.79
CA ILE A 115 -7.17 2.68 -6.44
C ILE A 115 -8.30 3.71 -6.48
N LEU A 116 -8.14 4.81 -5.76
CA LEU A 116 -9.16 5.85 -5.68
C LEU A 116 -9.33 6.63 -6.99
N SER A 117 -8.37 6.61 -7.91
CA SER A 117 -8.53 7.28 -9.20
C SER A 117 -9.43 6.51 -10.15
N ASP A 118 -9.58 5.20 -9.96
CA ASP A 118 -10.56 4.39 -10.70
C ASP A 118 -11.99 4.78 -10.28
N GLU A 119 -12.96 4.65 -11.19
CA GLU A 119 -14.36 5.03 -10.93
C GLU A 119 -15.14 3.89 -10.26
N ASN A 120 -14.60 2.67 -10.22
CA ASN A 120 -15.27 1.49 -9.67
C ASN A 120 -14.44 0.83 -8.56
N VAL A 121 -14.99 0.77 -7.34
CA VAL A 121 -14.51 -0.15 -6.32
C VAL A 121 -15.10 -1.52 -6.58
N ASP A 122 -14.26 -2.47 -6.93
CA ASP A 122 -14.62 -3.87 -7.02
C ASP A 122 -13.94 -4.68 -5.90
N ASP A 123 -14.31 -5.96 -5.80
CA ASP A 123 -13.70 -6.90 -4.86
C ASP A 123 -12.17 -7.05 -5.08
N VAL A 124 -11.66 -6.66 -6.24
CA VAL A 124 -10.22 -6.72 -6.59
C VAL A 124 -9.46 -5.65 -5.82
N GLU A 125 -10.03 -4.45 -5.66
CA GLU A 125 -9.39 -3.38 -4.87
C GLU A 125 -9.29 -3.73 -3.39
N ALA A 126 -10.36 -4.28 -2.80
CA ALA A 126 -10.35 -4.74 -1.41
C ALA A 126 -9.30 -5.85 -1.20
N LEU A 127 -9.18 -6.77 -2.15
CA LEU A 127 -8.15 -7.80 -2.14
C LEU A 127 -6.75 -7.19 -2.26
N HIS A 128 -6.53 -6.22 -3.14
CA HIS A 128 -5.25 -5.54 -3.29
C HIS A 128 -4.84 -4.81 -2.01
N GLN A 129 -5.76 -4.11 -1.35
CA GLN A 129 -5.50 -3.47 -0.06
C GLN A 129 -5.09 -4.47 1.03
N ALA A 130 -5.77 -5.62 1.12
CA ALA A 130 -5.39 -6.68 2.05
C ALA A 130 -3.98 -7.22 1.75
N ARG A 131 -3.62 -7.35 0.46
CA ARG A 131 -2.29 -7.78 0.03
C ARG A 131 -1.21 -6.73 0.32
N LEU A 132 -1.52 -5.45 0.16
CA LEU A 132 -0.61 -4.35 0.56
C LEU A 132 -0.38 -4.36 2.07
N GLN A 133 -1.43 -4.57 2.86
CA GLN A 133 -1.30 -4.70 4.30
C GLN A 133 -0.38 -5.89 4.67
N GLU A 134 -0.57 -7.03 4.00
CA GLU A 134 0.23 -8.23 4.20
C GLU A 134 1.70 -8.03 3.81
N VAL A 135 1.97 -7.47 2.62
CA VAL A 135 3.35 -7.37 2.10
C VAL A 135 4.23 -6.48 2.97
N PHE A 136 3.64 -5.43 3.54
CA PHE A 136 4.31 -4.48 4.43
C PHE A 136 4.27 -4.89 5.92
N ASP A 137 3.66 -6.02 6.29
CA ASP A 137 3.41 -6.44 7.67
C ASP A 137 2.75 -5.36 8.53
N LEU A 138 1.68 -4.76 8.01
CA LEU A 138 0.98 -3.69 8.72
C LEU A 138 -0.17 -4.25 9.54
N GLY A 139 -0.22 -3.88 10.81
CA GLY A 139 -1.45 -3.98 11.58
C GLY A 139 -2.53 -3.07 10.99
N TYR A 140 -3.80 -3.38 11.25
CA TYR A 140 -4.94 -2.60 10.73
C TYR A 140 -4.83 -1.10 11.08
N ASP A 141 -4.47 -0.77 12.32
CA ASP A 141 -4.32 0.62 12.75
C ASP A 141 -3.15 1.32 12.04
N GLN A 142 -2.04 0.62 11.80
CA GLN A 142 -0.88 1.16 11.09
C GLN A 142 -1.20 1.42 9.62
N TYR A 143 -1.88 0.47 8.97
CA TYR A 143 -2.35 0.63 7.60
C TYR A 143 -3.27 1.84 7.49
N ARG A 144 -4.28 1.94 8.37
CA ARG A 144 -5.21 3.06 8.39
C ARG A 144 -4.52 4.39 8.64
N GLU A 145 -3.55 4.44 9.55
CA GLU A 145 -2.78 5.65 9.83
C GLU A 145 -1.98 6.12 8.60
N LEU A 146 -1.30 5.20 7.92
CA LEU A 146 -0.50 5.51 6.73
C LEU A 146 -1.39 5.93 5.54
N ALA A 147 -2.52 5.25 5.38
CA ALA A 147 -3.43 5.44 4.27
C ALA A 147 -4.26 6.73 4.37
N ARG A 148 -4.55 7.18 5.60
CA ARG A 148 -5.50 8.27 5.87
C ARG A 148 -5.18 9.55 5.09
N ALA A 149 -3.93 9.96 5.07
CA ALA A 149 -3.54 11.20 4.40
C ALA A 149 -3.82 11.15 2.89
N SER A 150 -3.59 10.01 2.23
CA SER A 150 -3.92 9.82 0.83
C SER A 150 -5.42 9.78 0.59
N PHE A 151 -6.17 9.05 1.42
CA PHE A 151 -7.64 9.04 1.35
C PHE A 151 -8.21 10.47 1.47
N ASP A 152 -7.83 11.20 2.51
CA ASP A 152 -8.31 12.57 2.74
C ASP A 152 -7.99 13.46 1.52
N ARG A 153 -6.75 13.40 1.01
CA ARG A 153 -6.32 14.21 -0.13
C ARG A 153 -7.12 13.91 -1.40
N VAL A 154 -7.21 12.63 -1.79
CA VAL A 154 -7.86 12.24 -3.06
C VAL A 154 -9.36 12.49 -2.99
N ILE A 155 -9.99 12.20 -1.85
CA ILE A 155 -11.41 12.48 -1.65
C ILE A 155 -11.67 13.99 -1.72
N ASP A 156 -10.88 14.81 -1.04
CA ASP A 156 -11.06 16.27 -1.10
C ASP A 156 -10.88 16.83 -2.52
N GLU A 157 -9.95 16.27 -3.30
CA GLU A 157 -9.77 16.62 -4.71
C GLU A 157 -10.99 16.23 -5.56
N LYS A 158 -11.52 15.02 -5.38
CA LYS A 158 -12.75 14.57 -6.07
C LYS A 158 -13.96 15.40 -5.69
N ILE A 159 -14.15 15.72 -4.41
CA ILE A 159 -15.24 16.57 -3.93
C ILE A 159 -15.17 17.95 -4.58
N ARG A 160 -13.98 18.56 -4.65
CA ARG A 160 -13.78 19.87 -5.33
C ARG A 160 -14.07 19.79 -6.83
N SER A 161 -13.65 18.70 -7.49
CA SER A 161 -13.96 18.45 -8.91
C SER A 161 -15.46 18.29 -9.16
N ILE A 162 -16.18 17.59 -8.27
CA ILE A 162 -17.63 17.40 -8.33
C ILE A 162 -18.36 18.73 -8.09
N ALA A 163 -17.97 19.49 -7.06
CA ALA A 163 -18.58 20.77 -6.73
C ALA A 163 -18.45 21.82 -7.85
N SER A 164 -17.41 21.71 -8.68
CA SER A 164 -17.21 22.57 -9.85
C SER A 164 -17.92 22.09 -11.12
N SER A 165 -18.49 20.88 -11.13
CA SER A 165 -19.11 20.26 -12.31
C SER A 165 -20.65 20.28 -12.32
N GLY A 166 -21.24 21.47 -12.21
CA GLY A 166 -22.60 21.79 -12.68
C GLY A 166 -23.70 20.73 -12.45
N SER A 167 -24.51 20.44 -13.48
CA SER A 167 -25.69 19.57 -13.38
C SER A 167 -25.38 18.07 -13.23
N ALA A 168 -24.12 17.64 -13.42
CA ALA A 168 -23.69 16.25 -13.21
C ALA A 168 -23.17 16.00 -11.78
N ALA A 169 -23.11 17.04 -10.94
CA ALA A 169 -22.50 16.97 -9.61
C ALA A 169 -23.23 16.00 -8.67
N ALA A 170 -24.57 15.96 -8.71
CA ALA A 170 -25.36 15.14 -7.78
C ALA A 170 -25.18 13.63 -8.00
N GLU A 171 -25.10 13.18 -9.26
CA GLU A 171 -24.88 11.77 -9.60
C GLU A 171 -23.46 11.35 -9.23
N ARG A 172 -22.46 12.17 -9.57
CA ARG A 172 -21.06 11.90 -9.20
C ARG A 172 -20.83 11.95 -7.69
N ALA A 173 -21.53 12.82 -6.97
CA ALA A 173 -21.48 12.88 -5.51
C ALA A 173 -22.00 11.59 -4.88
N ARG A 174 -23.10 11.02 -5.40
CA ARG A 174 -23.61 9.71 -4.97
C ARG A 174 -22.63 8.60 -5.30
N GLN A 175 -22.10 8.56 -6.52
CA GLN A 175 -21.10 7.55 -6.92
C GLN A 175 -19.86 7.60 -6.01
N LEU A 176 -19.34 8.79 -5.71
CA LEU A 176 -18.21 8.94 -4.79
C LEU A 176 -18.56 8.50 -3.36
N TYR A 177 -19.76 8.80 -2.89
CA TYR A 177 -20.21 8.40 -1.56
C TYR A 177 -20.37 6.89 -1.43
N ASP A 178 -20.97 6.24 -2.43
CA ASP A 178 -21.12 4.78 -2.48
C ASP A 178 -19.75 4.11 -2.61
N HIS A 179 -18.84 4.68 -3.42
CA HIS A 179 -17.44 4.26 -3.54
C HIS A 179 -16.73 4.32 -2.17
N VAL A 180 -16.86 5.43 -1.42
CA VAL A 180 -16.24 5.54 -0.09
C VAL A 180 -16.90 4.62 0.94
N LEU A 181 -18.21 4.38 0.85
CA LEU A 181 -18.90 3.42 1.72
C LEU A 181 -18.48 1.97 1.46
N ALA A 182 -18.18 1.60 0.21
CA ALA A 182 -17.59 0.30 -0.09
C ALA A 182 -16.23 0.12 0.60
N LEU A 183 -15.53 1.23 0.85
CA LEU A 183 -14.27 1.31 1.57
C LEU A 183 -14.46 1.58 3.10
N ASP A 184 -15.67 1.51 3.66
CA ASP A 184 -16.01 1.88 5.06
C ASP A 184 -15.23 1.09 6.12
N THR A 185 -14.61 -0.02 5.74
CA THR A 185 -13.67 -0.75 6.61
C THR A 185 -12.35 -0.01 6.83
N VAL A 186 -12.02 1.01 6.05
CA VAL A 186 -10.74 1.74 6.14
C VAL A 186 -10.94 3.24 6.28
N PHE A 187 -11.97 3.80 5.64
CA PHE A 187 -12.17 5.24 5.57
C PHE A 187 -13.63 5.68 5.75
N ARG A 188 -13.83 6.81 6.42
CA ARG A 188 -15.14 7.43 6.61
C ARG A 188 -15.09 8.90 6.26
N LEU A 189 -16.04 9.36 5.45
CA LEU A 189 -16.20 10.78 5.17
C LEU A 189 -16.47 11.55 6.46
N SER A 190 -15.72 12.63 6.64
CA SER A 190 -15.98 13.62 7.68
C SER A 190 -17.29 14.37 7.42
N ASP A 191 -17.86 14.97 8.47
CA ASP A 191 -19.10 15.74 8.33
C ASP A 191 -18.93 16.93 7.39
N SER A 192 -17.75 17.57 7.38
CA SER A 192 -17.42 18.63 6.42
C SER A 192 -17.35 18.14 4.97
N GLN A 193 -16.85 16.93 4.73
CA GLN A 193 -16.83 16.34 3.39
C GLN A 193 -18.24 15.99 2.91
N LYS A 194 -19.10 15.48 3.80
CA LYS A 194 -20.51 15.21 3.50
C LYS A 194 -21.27 16.50 3.20
N GLU A 195 -21.04 17.56 3.97
CA GLU A 195 -21.64 18.88 3.74
C GLU A 195 -21.22 19.48 2.40
N LEU A 196 -19.95 19.30 2.01
CA LEU A 196 -19.45 19.73 0.69
C LEU A 196 -20.04 18.90 -0.47
N LEU A 197 -20.29 17.61 -0.26
CA LEU A 197 -20.84 16.69 -1.28
C LEU A 197 -22.33 16.87 -1.52
N PHE A 198 -23.11 17.06 -0.46
CA PHE A 198 -24.57 17.00 -0.52
C PHE A 198 -25.27 18.32 -0.17
N GLY A 199 -24.50 19.36 0.22
CA GLY A 199 -25.05 20.52 0.91
C GLY A 199 -25.37 20.21 2.38
N GLN A 200 -25.80 21.21 3.15
CA GLN A 200 -26.07 21.03 4.58
C GLN A 200 -26.96 19.80 4.83
N PRO A 201 -26.68 18.98 5.87
CA PRO A 201 -27.63 17.96 6.27
C PRO A 201 -28.96 18.66 6.52
N GLN A 202 -30.03 18.24 5.82
CA GLN A 202 -31.38 18.68 6.16
C GLN A 202 -31.56 18.44 7.65
N ARG A 203 -31.65 19.54 8.42
CA ARG A 203 -32.00 19.47 9.83
C ARG A 203 -33.31 18.71 9.89
N ALA A 204 -33.34 17.63 10.67
CA ALA A 204 -34.52 16.80 10.88
C ALA A 204 -35.70 17.54 11.57
N ASP A 205 -35.65 18.87 11.67
CA ASP A 205 -36.63 19.71 12.39
C ASP A 205 -37.57 20.48 11.45
N GLU A 206 -37.44 20.39 10.13
CA GLU A 206 -38.46 20.92 9.22
C GLU A 206 -39.58 19.91 8.99
N GLN A 207 -40.37 19.65 10.06
CA GLN A 207 -41.75 19.26 9.86
C GLN A 207 -42.48 20.43 9.19
N PRO A 208 -43.22 20.22 8.08
CA PRO A 208 -44.08 21.25 7.57
C PRO A 208 -45.14 21.53 8.65
N SER A 209 -45.10 22.75 9.20
CA SER A 209 -46.20 23.33 9.96
C SER A 209 -47.43 23.36 9.07
N SER A 210 -48.15 22.25 9.06
CA SER A 210 -49.48 22.14 8.50
C SER A 210 -50.39 23.06 9.30
N LEU A 211 -50.68 24.23 8.70
CA LEU A 211 -52.00 24.84 8.62
C LEU A 211 -53.01 24.39 9.69
N SER A 212 -53.30 25.28 10.62
CA SER A 212 -54.61 25.44 11.26
C SER A 212 -54.76 26.95 11.46
N GLY A 213 -55.66 27.68 10.78
CA GLY A 213 -57.03 27.31 10.46
C GLY A 213 -57.88 27.62 11.66
#